data_AF-A0A7C7WTY0-F1
#
_entry.id   AF-A0A7C7WTY0-F1
#
_cell.length_a   1.000
_cell.length_b   1.000
_cell.length_c   1.000
_cell.angle_alpha   90.00
_cell.angle_beta   90.00
_cell.angle_gamma   90.00
#
_symmetry.space_group_name_H-M   'P 1'
#
loop_
_entity.id
_entity.type
_entity.pdbx_description
1 polymer ?
#
loop_
_entity_poly.entity_id
_entity_poly.type
_entity_poly.pdbx_seq_one_letter_code
_entity_poly.pdbx_strand_id
1 'polypeptide(L)' 'MSSETVFTDYEIQALLDGALAPEEEKAVRELIETNEDARNRYKQLKAQKMALKRWWVSQVKH' A
#
# COMPACT_ATOMS: atom_id res chain seq x y z
N MET A 1 -14.42 15.79 17.70
CA MET A 1 -13.16 15.02 17.70
C MET A 1 -12.78 14.83 16.25
N SER A 2 -11.68 15.46 15.82
CA SER A 2 -11.17 15.29 14.46
C SER A 2 -10.65 13.87 14.37
N SER A 3 -11.25 13.04 13.51
CA SER A 3 -10.64 11.79 13.09
C SER A 3 -9.37 12.18 12.32
N GLU A 4 -8.25 12.32 13.02
CA GLU A 4 -6.96 12.18 12.37
C GLU A 4 -6.98 10.78 11.77
N THR A 5 -7.19 10.73 10.46
CA THR A 5 -7.05 9.52 9.67
C THR A 5 -5.57 9.16 9.76
N VAL A 6 -5.21 8.44 10.82
CA VAL A 6 -3.95 7.72 10.89
C VAL A 6 -4.07 6.63 9.83
N PHE A 7 -3.75 6.99 8.59
CA PHE A 7 -3.71 6.03 7.50
C PHE A 7 -2.68 4.97 7.86
N THR A 8 -3.18 3.75 8.03
CA THR A 8 -2.40 2.61 8.49
C THR A 8 -1.76 1.90 7.28
N ASP A 9 -0.90 0.93 7.57
CA ASP A 9 -0.40 0.03 6.54
C ASP A 9 -1.52 -0.68 5.77
N TYR A 10 -2.69 -0.84 6.40
CA TYR A 10 -3.83 -1.51 5.80
C TYR A 10 -4.33 -0.76 4.56
N GLU A 11 -4.55 0.54 4.63
CA GLU A 11 -5.02 1.32 3.50
C GLU A 11 -3.98 1.34 2.36
N ILE A 12 -2.69 1.40 2.70
CA ILE A 12 -1.61 1.34 1.70
C ILE A 12 -1.55 -0.05 1.04
N GLN A 13 -1.78 -1.13 1.80
CA GLN A 13 -1.86 -2.48 1.25
C GLN A 13 -3.10 -2.68 0.38
N ALA A 14 -4.26 -2.19 0.82
CA ALA A 14 -5.50 -2.21 0.05
C ALA A 14 -5.35 -1.44 -1.27
N LEU A 15 -4.67 -0.29 -1.26
CA LEU A 15 -4.27 0.43 -2.48
C LEU A 15 -3.42 -0.45 -3.41
N LEU A 16 -2.41 -1.13 -2.87
CA LEU A 16 -1.55 -2.02 -3.65
C LEU A 16 -2.29 -3.24 -4.20
N ASP A 17 -3.35 -3.69 -3.52
CA ASP A 17 -4.23 -4.79 -3.92
C ASP A 17 -5.35 -4.35 -4.88
N GLY A 18 -5.55 -3.04 -5.07
CA GLY A 18 -6.67 -2.51 -5.86
C GLY A 18 -8.03 -2.76 -5.19
N ALA A 19 -8.05 -2.82 -3.86
CA ALA A 19 -9.21 -3.18 -3.05
C ALA A 19 -9.93 -1.98 -2.41
N LEU A 20 -9.51 -0.75 -2.73
CA LEU A 20 -10.12 0.48 -2.22
C LEU A 20 -11.24 0.99 -3.14
N ALA A 21 -12.23 1.67 -2.56
CA ALA A 21 -13.17 2.47 -3.35
C ALA A 21 -12.44 3.69 -3.96
N PRO A 22 -12.95 4.28 -5.07
CA PRO A 22 -12.28 5.39 -5.76
C PRO A 22 -11.94 6.59 -4.85
N GLU A 23 -12.82 6.92 -3.91
CA GLU A 23 -12.66 8.03 -2.98
C GLU A 23 -11.55 7.77 -1.95
N GLU A 24 -11.47 6.53 -1.45
CA GLU A 24 -10.42 6.08 -0.52
C GLU A 24 -9.07 6.00 -1.24
N GLU A 25 -9.08 5.45 -2.45
CA GLU A 25 -7.89 5.40 -3.30
C GLU A 25 -7.30 6.80 -3.51
N LYS A 26 -8.14 7.78 -3.82
CA LYS A 26 -7.73 9.17 -3.96
C LYS A 26 -7.09 9.71 -2.68
N ALA A 27 -7.72 9.49 -1.53
CA ALA A 27 -7.22 10.00 -0.25
C ALA A 27 -5.86 9.37 0.13
N VAL A 28 -5.70 8.05 -0.08
CA VAL A 28 -4.43 7.35 0.19
C VAL A 28 -3.33 7.81 -0.78
N ARG A 29 -3.66 8.06 -2.05
CA ARG A 29 -2.70 8.60 -3.02
C ARG A 29 -2.23 10.00 -2.65
N GLU A 30 -3.16 10.88 -2.28
CA GLU A 30 -2.85 12.24 -1.85
C GLU A 30 -1.95 12.25 -0.60
N LEU A 31 -2.18 11.34 0.35
CA LEU A 31 -1.29 11.15 1.49
C LEU A 31 0.11 10.72 1.06
N ILE A 32 0.24 9.71 0.19
CA ILE A 32 1.55 9.24 -0.31
C ILE A 32 2.31 10.34 -1.05
N GLU A 33 1.59 11.25 -1.69
CA GLU A 33 2.16 12.40 -2.40
C GLU A 33 2.62 13.49 -1.42
N THR A 34 1.85 13.78 -0.38
CA THR A 34 2.09 14.91 0.53
C THR A 34 2.91 14.58 1.77
N ASN A 35 2.98 13.30 2.16
CA ASN A 35 3.69 12.83 3.36
C ASN A 35 4.86 11.89 3.00
N GLU A 36 6.08 12.27 3.40
CA GLU A 36 7.30 11.51 3.09
C GLU A 36 7.33 10.14 3.77
N ASP A 37 6.86 10.03 5.01
CA ASP A 37 6.81 8.76 5.75
C ASP A 37 5.84 7.79 5.09
N ALA A 38 4.65 8.27 4.71
CA ALA A 38 3.67 7.48 3.96
C ALA A 38 4.23 7.01 2.61
N ARG A 39 4.96 7.89 1.91
CA ARG A 39 5.64 7.54 0.66
C ARG A 39 6.69 6.45 0.85
N ASN A 40 7.49 6.57 1.90
CA ASN A 40 8.52 5.57 2.23
C ASN A 40 7.89 4.24 2.63
N ARG A 41 6.78 4.28 3.39
CA ARG A 41 6.05 3.09 3.78
C ARG A 41 5.42 2.37 2.58
N TYR A 42 4.82 3.12 1.65
CA TYR A 42 4.32 2.58 0.38
C TYR A 42 5.42 1.87 -0.42
N LYS A 43 6.61 2.47 -0.54
CA LYS A 43 7.75 1.83 -1.23
C LYS A 43 8.15 0.50 -0.58
N GLN A 44 8.21 0.46 0.76
CA GLN A 44 8.54 -0.76 1.50
C GLN A 44 7.50 -1.86 1.29
N LEU A 45 6.21 -1.56 1.46
CA LEU A 45 5.12 -2.51 1.30
C LEU A 45 5.04 -3.04 -0.14
N LYS A 46 5.22 -2.16 -1.13
CA LYS A 46 5.31 -2.55 -2.54
C LYS A 46 6.48 -3.50 -2.79
N ALA A 47 7.65 -3.23 -2.23
CA ALA A 47 8.82 -4.10 -2.37
C ALA A 47 8.58 -5.48 -1.74
N GLN A 48 7.98 -5.53 -0.55
CA GLN A 48 7.61 -6.77 0.13
C GLN A 48 6.63 -7.61 -0.70
N LYS A 49 5.55 -7.00 -1.21
CA LYS A 49 4.58 -7.67 -2.08
C LYS A 49 5.24 -8.24 -3.34
N MET A 50 6.16 -7.50 -3.95
CA MET A 50 6.89 -7.98 -5.13
C MET A 50 7.85 -9.13 -4.78
N ALA A 51 8.50 -9.10 -3.62
CA ALA A 51 9.34 -10.20 -3.15
C ALA A 51 8.53 -11.48 -2.95
N LEU A 52 7.37 -11.39 -2.27
CA LEU A 52 6.45 -12.50 -2.08
C LEU A 52 5.94 -13.06 -3.41
N LYS A 53 5.55 -12.19 -4.35
CA LYS A 53 5.11 -12.62 -5.70
C LYS A 53 6.22 -13.37 -6.44
N ARG A 54 7.46 -12.88 -6.39
CA ARG A 54 8.62 -13.57 -7.01
C ARG A 54 8.89 -14.92 -6.36
N TRP A 55 8.85 -14.99 -5.03
CA TRP A 55 9.01 -16.23 -4.29
C TRP A 55 7.93 -17.24 -4.65
N TRP A 56 6.66 -16.84 -4.65
CA TRP A 56 5.56 -17.72 -5.05
C TRP A 56 5.73 -18.28 -6.46
N VAL A 57 6.08 -17.41 -7.42
CA VAL A 57 6.35 -17.83 -8.80
C VAL A 57 7.54 -18.79 -8.89
N SER A 58 8.55 -18.67 -8.03
CA SER A 58 9.67 -19.63 -8.00
C SER A 58 9.27 -20.98 -7.39
N GLN A 59 8.32 -21.02 -6.45
CA GLN A 59 7.80 -22.27 -5.88
C GLN A 59 6.90 -23.04 -6.85
N VAL A 60 6.03 -22.35 -7.60
CA VAL A 60 5.05 -23.01 -8.49
C VAL A 60 5.68 -23.61 -9.75
N LYS A 61 6.94 -23.28 -10.07
CA LYS A 61 7.66 -23.81 -11.25
C LYS A 61 8.48 -25.08 -10.98
N HIS A 62 8.35 -25.69 -9.80
CA HIS A 62 8.93 -26.99 -9.44
C HIS A 62 7.83 -28.01 -9.16
#